data_AF-A0A6V8NXJ7-F1
#
_entry.id   AF-A0A6V8NXJ7-F1
#
_cell.length_a   1.000
_cell.length_b   1.000
_cell.length_c   1.000
_cell.angle_alpha   90.00
_cell.angle_beta   90.00
_cell.angle_gamma   90.00
#
_symmetry.space_group_name_H-M   'P 1'
#
loop_
_entity.id
_entity.type
_entity.pdbx_description
1 polymer ?
#
loop_
_entity_poly.entity_id
_entity_poly.type
_entity_poly.pdbx_seq_one_letter_code
_entity_poly.pdbx_strand_id
1 'polypeptide(L)'
;MLLEKLKRVLREKSKSINVIYISSYIPRRCGIATYTSDLTKAINLINPYSKAEIMALIRPEDKINYPLDLKSAKFNNYEQNPLNTFL
;
A
#
# COMPACT_ATOMS: atom_id res chain seq x y z
N MET A 1 -3.28 19.46 -25.75
CA MET A 1 -1.85 19.24 -26.08
C MET A 1 -0.88 19.82 -25.03
N LEU A 2 -1.08 21.06 -24.56
CA LEU A 2 -0.20 21.69 -23.54
C LEU A 2 -0.28 21.00 -22.16
N LEU A 3 -1.48 20.64 -21.70
CA LEU A 3 -1.71 20.01 -20.40
C LEU A 3 -0.98 18.67 -20.24
N GLU A 4 -0.97 17.84 -21.30
CA GLU A 4 -0.29 16.54 -21.28
C GLU A 4 1.23 16.69 -21.27
N LYS A 5 1.77 17.70 -21.98
CA LYS A 5 3.20 18.07 -21.87
C LYS A 5 3.56 18.47 -20.45
N LEU A 6 2.74 19.29 -19.80
CA LEU A 6 2.96 19.73 -18.41
C LEU A 6 2.96 18.53 -17.45
N LYS A 7 1.96 17.65 -17.53
CA LYS A 7 1.89 16.42 -16.71
C LYS A 7 3.13 15.54 -16.87
N ARG A 8 3.64 15.41 -18.10
CA ARG A 8 4.85 14.61 -18.38
C ARG A 8 6.07 15.20 -17.70
N VAL A 9 6.31 16.51 -17.84
CA VAL A 9 7.45 17.19 -17.20
C VAL A 9 7.37 17.10 -15.68
N LEU A 10 6.18 17.30 -15.09
CA LEU A 10 5.98 17.15 -13.65
C LEU A 10 6.27 15.73 -13.18
N ARG A 11 5.85 14.70 -13.93
CA ARG A 11 6.16 13.30 -13.63
C ARG A 11 7.65 13.00 -13.70
N GLU A 12 8.35 13.49 -14.72
CA GLU A 12 9.80 13.27 -14.89
C GLU A 12 10.63 13.97 -13.79
N LYS A 13 10.18 15.14 -13.33
CA LYS A 13 10.86 15.92 -12.29
C LYS A 13 10.47 15.52 -10.87
N SER A 14 9.30 14.95 -10.68
CA SER A 14 8.85 14.40 -9.41
C SER A 14 9.50 13.04 -9.16
N LYS A 15 10.51 12.98 -8.28
CA LYS A 15 11.09 11.71 -7.84
C LYS A 15 10.05 10.89 -7.09
N SER A 16 9.47 9.89 -7.75
CA SER A 16 8.50 8.99 -7.15
C SER A 16 9.21 7.98 -6.24
N ILE A 17 8.68 7.76 -5.04
CA ILE A 17 9.19 6.77 -4.10
C ILE A 17 8.19 5.61 -4.05
N ASN A 18 8.64 4.38 -4.26
CA ASN A 18 7.79 3.21 -4.07
C ASN A 18 7.74 2.89 -2.58
N VAL A 19 6.53 2.78 -2.00
CA VAL A 19 6.33 2.56 -0.56
C VAL A 19 5.38 1.39 -0.36
N ILE A 20 5.76 0.48 0.55
CA ILE A 20 4.89 -0.62 1.01
C ILE A 20 4.82 -0.54 2.54
N TYR A 21 3.60 -0.45 3.09
CA TYR A 21 3.34 -0.54 4.52
C TYR A 21 3.05 -1.99 4.90
N ILE A 22 3.80 -2.54 5.84
CA ILE A 22 3.62 -3.92 6.31
C ILE A 22 3.07 -3.88 7.73
N SER A 23 1.99 -4.62 8.00
CA SER A 23 1.39 -4.69 9.34
C SER A 23 0.71 -6.04 9.57
N SER A 24 0.81 -6.56 10.80
CA SER A 24 -0.02 -7.68 11.30
C SER A 24 -1.44 -7.25 11.65
N TYR A 25 -1.72 -5.96 11.58
CA TYR A 25 -3.04 -5.38 11.84
C TYR A 25 -3.38 -4.40 10.70
N ILE A 26 -4.02 -4.90 9.65
CA ILE A 26 -4.49 -4.09 8.52
C ILE A 26 -5.83 -3.41 8.83
N PRO A 27 -6.13 -2.27 8.16
CA PRO A 27 -7.37 -1.56 8.38
C PRO A 27 -8.65 -2.39 8.35
N ARG A 28 -9.49 -2.22 9.38
CA ARG A 28 -10.81 -2.83 9.49
C ARG A 28 -11.89 -1.75 9.34
N ARG A 29 -13.13 -2.16 9.05
CA ARG A 29 -14.25 -1.24 8.72
C ARG A 29 -14.64 -0.23 9.84
N CYS A 30 -14.10 -0.31 11.05
CA CYS A 30 -14.48 0.57 12.15
C CYS A 30 -13.33 0.98 13.09
N GLY A 31 -13.38 2.23 13.57
CA GLY A 31 -12.57 2.76 14.68
C GLY A 31 -11.12 3.16 14.33
N ILE A 32 -10.23 3.11 15.33
CA ILE A 32 -8.78 3.40 15.20
C ILE A 32 -8.07 2.48 14.19
N ALA A 33 -8.75 1.42 13.77
CA ALA A 33 -8.33 0.53 12.70
C ALA A 33 -8.43 1.14 11.30
N THR A 34 -8.58 2.47 11.13
CA THR A 34 -8.44 3.12 9.80
C THR A 34 -7.08 3.76 9.58
N TYR A 35 -6.21 3.84 10.60
CA TYR A 35 -4.94 4.58 10.56
C TYR A 35 -4.11 4.32 9.29
N THR A 36 -3.84 3.05 8.94
CA THR A 36 -3.03 2.73 7.76
C THR A 36 -3.71 3.16 6.46
N SER A 37 -5.05 3.15 6.40
CA SER A 37 -5.81 3.64 5.25
C SER A 37 -5.66 5.15 5.11
N ASP A 38 -5.81 5.88 6.22
CA ASP A 38 -5.75 7.34 6.23
C ASP A 38 -4.34 7.85 5.96
N LEU A 39 -3.32 7.21 6.55
CA LEU A 39 -1.91 7.46 6.24
C LEU A 39 -1.61 7.23 4.76
N THR A 40 -2.07 6.10 4.21
CA THR A 40 -1.84 5.76 2.80
C THR A 40 -2.51 6.77 1.87
N LYS A 41 -3.72 7.24 2.19
CA LYS A 41 -4.38 8.32 1.44
C LYS A 41 -3.57 9.61 1.49
N ALA A 42 -3.11 10.02 2.66
CA ALA A 42 -2.32 11.25 2.81
C ALA A 42 -1.00 11.18 2.01
N ILE A 43 -0.32 10.04 2.04
CA ILE A 43 0.93 9.84 1.30
C ILE A 43 0.69 9.80 -0.21
N ASN A 44 -0.42 9.22 -0.67
CA ASN A 44 -0.78 9.22 -2.10
C ASN A 44 -1.06 10.63 -2.65
N LEU A 45 -1.47 11.58 -1.81
CA LEU A 45 -1.67 12.98 -2.23
C LEU A 45 -0.34 13.67 -2.55
N ILE A 46 0.72 13.35 -1.79
CA ILE A 46 2.06 13.94 -1.98
C ILE A 46 2.95 13.13 -2.93
N ASN A 47 2.58 11.87 -3.22
CA ASN A 47 3.29 10.98 -4.15
C ASN A 47 2.33 10.43 -5.23
N PRO A 48 1.78 11.28 -6.09
CA PRO A 48 0.68 10.89 -7.00
C PRO A 48 1.12 9.92 -8.11
N TYR A 49 2.42 9.83 -8.38
CA TYR A 49 2.97 9.01 -9.45
C TYR A 49 3.43 7.62 -9.00
N SER A 50 3.53 7.36 -7.69
CA SER A 50 3.73 6.03 -7.12
C SER A 50 2.83 5.86 -5.89
N LYS A 51 1.71 5.15 -6.08
CA LYS A 51 0.75 4.92 -5.01
C LYS A 51 1.34 3.92 -4.02
N ALA A 52 1.20 4.22 -2.73
CA ALA A 52 1.64 3.33 -1.67
C ALA A 52 0.79 2.05 -1.61
N GLU A 53 1.46 0.94 -1.32
CA GLU A 53 0.88 -0.39 -1.14
C GLU A 53 0.75 -0.72 0.36
N ILE A 54 -0.17 -1.61 0.72
CA ILE A 54 -0.34 -2.10 2.09
C ILE A 54 -0.32 -3.62 2.06
N MET A 55 0.54 -4.26 2.85
CA MET A 55 0.68 -5.71 2.97
C MET A 55 0.30 -6.18 4.37
N ALA A 56 -0.53 -7.22 4.45
CA ALA A 56 -0.97 -7.82 5.71
C ALA A 56 -0.10 -9.01 6.05
N LEU A 57 0.37 -9.05 7.28
CA LEU A 57 0.93 -10.26 7.89
C LEU A 57 -0.23 -11.04 8.51
N ILE A 58 -0.60 -12.16 7.89
CA ILE A 58 -1.71 -13.02 8.36
C ILE A 58 -1.12 -14.36 8.72
N ARG A 59 -1.54 -14.92 9.85
CA ARG A 59 -1.22 -16.31 10.16
C ARG A 59 -2.09 -17.23 9.30
N PRO A 60 -1.59 -18.38 8.83
CA PRO A 60 -2.40 -19.31 8.03
C PRO A 60 -3.76 -19.68 8.66
N GLU A 61 -3.82 -19.72 9.99
CA GLU A 61 -5.03 -20.01 10.77
C GLU A 61 -6.04 -18.85 10.85
N ASP A 62 -5.63 -17.62 10.55
CA ASP A 62 -6.44 -16.42 10.69
C ASP A 62 -7.36 -16.22 9.47
N LYS A 63 -8.65 -16.53 9.63
CA LYS A 63 -9.69 -16.23 8.62
C LYS A 63 -10.13 -14.77 8.68
N ILE A 64 -9.27 -13.84 8.27
CA ILE A 64 -9.60 -12.41 8.27
C ILE A 64 -10.12 -11.98 6.90
N ASN A 65 -11.36 -11.49 6.86
CA ASN A 65 -11.95 -10.88 5.67
C ASN A 65 -11.58 -9.39 5.61
N TYR A 66 -10.62 -9.04 4.75
CA TYR A 66 -10.22 -7.67 4.54
C TYR A 66 -11.14 -6.97 3.54
N PRO A 67 -11.52 -5.70 3.78
CA PRO A 67 -12.28 -4.94 2.80
C PRO A 67 -11.48 -4.82 1.49
N LEU A 68 -12.12 -5.24 0.39
CA LEU A 68 -11.56 -5.40 -0.96
C LEU A 68 -10.98 -4.10 -1.57
N ASP A 69 -11.31 -2.94 -1.00
CA ASP A 69 -10.85 -1.62 -1.48
C ASP A 69 -9.34 -1.40 -1.30
N LEU A 70 -8.65 -2.31 -0.60
CA LEU A 70 -7.20 -2.41 -0.56
C LEU A 70 -6.68 -3.10 -1.82
N LYS A 71 -6.70 -2.41 -2.97
CA LYS A 71 -6.13 -2.88 -4.26
C LYS A 71 -4.65 -3.27 -4.21
N SER A 72 -3.99 -3.10 -3.07
CA SER A 72 -2.58 -3.39 -2.83
C SER A 72 -2.33 -4.42 -1.72
N ALA A 73 -3.38 -4.98 -1.10
CA ALA A 73 -3.26 -6.04 -0.11
C ALA A 73 -2.71 -7.32 -0.74
N LYS A 74 -1.38 -7.45 -0.71
CA LYS A 74 -0.70 -8.72 -0.94
C LYS A 74 -0.75 -9.50 0.35
N PHE A 75 -1.30 -10.71 0.28
CA PHE A 75 -1.38 -11.64 1.40
C PHE A 75 -0.23 -12.63 1.25
N ASN A 76 0.66 -12.70 2.23
CA ASN A 76 1.70 -13.71 2.27
C ASN A 76 1.31 -14.76 3.33
N ASN A 77 1.00 -15.97 2.89
CA ASN A 77 0.83 -17.11 3.78
C ASN A 77 2.23 -17.55 4.16
N TYR A 78 2.68 -17.23 5.37
CA TYR A 78 3.99 -17.64 5.84
C TYR A 78 4.06 -19.16 6.00
N GLU A 79 4.67 -19.86 5.03
CA GLU A 79 5.48 -21.03 5.36
C GLU A 79 6.87 -20.53 5.73
N GLN A 80 7.31 -20.94 6.92
CA GLN A 80 8.57 -20.63 7.60
C GLN A 80 9.72 -20.14 6.68
N ASN A 81 9.87 -18.81 6.54
CA ASN A 81 11.12 -18.01 6.53
C ASN A 81 10.93 -16.71 5.69
N PRO A 82 10.63 -15.57 6.32
CA PRO A 82 10.11 -14.36 5.68
C PRO A 82 11.13 -13.57 4.84
N LEU A 83 12.42 -13.92 4.82
CA LEU A 83 13.47 -13.09 4.22
C LEU A 83 13.84 -13.47 2.78
N ASN A 84 13.50 -14.67 2.31
CA ASN A 84 13.92 -15.17 0.99
C ASN A 84 12.97 -14.85 -0.17
N THR A 85 11.82 -14.23 0.10
CA THR A 85 10.87 -13.81 -0.96
C THR A 85 11.07 -12.35 -1.38
N PHE A 86 11.97 -11.61 -0.70
CA PHE A 86 12.14 -10.16 -0.87
C PHE A 86 13.55 -9.75 -1.32
N LEU A 87 14.42 -10.72 -1.64
CA LEU A 87 15.70 -10.55 -2.34
C LEU A 87 15.60 -11.26 -3.70
#